data_AF-M0NAA1-F1
#
_entry.id   AF-M0NAA1-F1
#
_cell.length_a   1.000
_cell.length_b   1.000
_cell.length_c   1.000
_cell.angle_alpha   90.00
_cell.angle_beta   90.00
_cell.angle_gamma   90.00
#
_symmetry.space_group_name_H-M   'P 1'
#
loop_
_entity.id
_entity.type
_entity.pdbx_description
1 polymer ?
#
loop_
_entity_poly.entity_id
_entity_poly.type
_entity_poly.pdbx_seq_one_letter_code
_entity_poly.pdbx_strand_id
1 'polypeptide(L)' 'EISRSYEEGRIDDSDIHGAVGEIVVGDRSGRTEADEITVFDSTGLAIQDVATAHVIYEHASEADDVDSFPLVGR' A
#
# COMPACT_ATOMS: atom_id res chain seq x y z
N GLU A 1 -2.90 -6.66 14.83
CA GLU A 1 -1.83 -5.91 14.18
C GLU A 1 -0.49 -6.36 14.74
N ILE A 2 0.50 -6.45 13.87
CA ILE A 2 1.92 -6.69 14.18
C ILE A 2 2.44 -5.62 15.16
N SER A 3 1.96 -4.37 15.02
CA SER A 3 2.28 -3.24 15.92
C SER A 3 2.15 -3.60 17.40
N ARG A 4 1.07 -4.27 17.80
CA ARG A 4 0.84 -4.68 19.19
C ARG A 4 1.89 -5.69 19.67
N SER A 5 2.18 -6.71 18.87
CA SER A 5 3.17 -7.72 19.24
C SER A 5 4.58 -7.12 19.35
N TYR A 6 4.88 -6.13 18.52
CA TYR A 6 6.11 -5.34 18.58
C TYR A 6 6.19 -4.51 19.86
N GLU A 7 5.13 -3.75 20.19
CA GLU A 7 5.04 -2.97 21.43
C GLU A 7 5.15 -3.83 22.70
N GLU A 8 4.61 -5.05 22.65
CA GLU A 8 4.68 -6.02 23.75
C GLU A 8 6.03 -6.76 23.82
N GLY A 9 6.97 -6.49 22.91
CA GLY A 9 8.30 -7.10 22.86
C GLY A 9 8.29 -8.59 22.50
N ARG A 10 7.24 -9.07 21.82
CA ARG A 10 7.15 -10.47 21.35
C ARG A 10 7.87 -10.70 20.02
N ILE A 11 8.08 -9.62 19.28
CA ILE A 11 8.83 -9.55 18.03
C ILE A 11 9.65 -8.26 18.03
N ASP A 12 10.68 -8.21 17.19
CA ASP A 12 11.49 -7.00 16.96
C ASP A 12 11.82 -6.78 15.47
N ASP A 13 12.66 -5.79 15.16
CA ASP A 13 13.05 -5.46 13.78
C ASP A 13 13.62 -6.65 13.00
N SER A 14 14.24 -7.63 13.69
CA SER A 14 14.80 -8.82 13.06
C SER A 14 13.76 -9.84 12.60
N ASP A 15 12.54 -9.80 13.17
CA ASP A 15 11.40 -10.61 12.73
C ASP A 15 10.68 -10.00 11.52
N ILE A 16 10.90 -8.71 11.25
CA ILE A 16 10.31 -8.01 10.11
C ILE A 16 11.14 -8.28 8.86
N HIS A 17 10.56 -9.02 7.91
CA HIS A 17 11.17 -9.20 6.60
C HIS A 17 11.34 -7.85 5.91
N GLY A 18 10.30 -7.08 5.64
CA GLY A 18 10.51 -5.76 5.04
C GLY A 18 9.21 -5.08 4.65
N ALA A 19 9.32 -3.91 4.05
CA ALA A 19 8.19 -3.20 3.48
C ALA A 19 7.75 -3.85 2.16
N VAL A 20 6.44 -3.83 1.88
CA VAL A 20 5.89 -4.36 0.62
C VAL A 20 6.47 -3.65 -0.61
N GLY A 21 6.84 -2.38 -0.49
CA GLY A 21 7.48 -1.62 -1.56
C GLY A 21 8.81 -2.22 -2.02
N GLU A 22 9.63 -2.71 -1.08
CA GLU A 22 10.93 -3.36 -1.40
C GLU A 22 10.72 -4.63 -2.23
N ILE A 23 9.64 -5.37 -1.96
CA ILE A 23 9.28 -6.57 -2.74
C ILE A 23 8.79 -6.17 -4.13
N VAL A 24 7.95 -5.14 -4.23
CA VAL A 24 7.39 -4.67 -5.51
C VAL A 24 8.48 -4.17 -6.46
N VAL A 25 9.50 -3.46 -5.95
CA VAL A 25 10.61 -2.94 -6.77
C VAL A 25 11.73 -3.96 -6.99
N GLY A 26 11.66 -5.13 -6.35
CA GLY A 26 12.64 -6.22 -6.50
C GLY A 26 13.89 -6.09 -5.61
N ASP A 27 13.91 -5.14 -4.68
CA ASP A 27 15.00 -4.97 -3.70
C ASP A 27 15.02 -6.11 -2.67
N ARG A 28 13.88 -6.77 -2.46
CA ARG A 28 13.77 -7.95 -1.58
C ARG A 28 12.88 -9.02 -2.21
N SER A 29 13.19 -10.29 -1.96
CA SER A 29 12.33 -11.40 -2.41
C SER A 29 11.00 -11.41 -1.65
N GLY A 30 9.92 -11.77 -2.35
CA GLY A 30 8.65 -12.14 -1.72
C GLY A 30 8.73 -13.55 -1.11
N ARG A 31 7.60 -14.25 -1.09
CA ARG A 31 7.56 -15.69 -0.74
C ARG A 31 8.41 -16.49 -1.73
N THR A 32 9.27 -17.36 -1.23
CA THR A 32 10.17 -18.18 -2.05
C THR A 32 9.81 -19.66 -2.04
N GLU A 33 9.21 -20.16 -0.97
CA GLU A 33 8.84 -21.57 -0.84
C GLU A 33 7.32 -21.75 -0.67
N ALA A 34 6.80 -22.90 -1.09
CA ALA A 34 5.36 -23.16 -1.08
C ALA A 34 4.79 -23.28 0.34
N ASP A 35 5.58 -23.84 1.25
CA ASP A 35 5.24 -24.12 2.65
C ASP A 35 5.58 -22.98 3.63
N GLU A 36 6.21 -21.89 3.15
CA GLU A 36 6.40 -20.69 3.96
C GLU A 36 5.05 -20.11 4.41
N ILE A 37 5.02 -19.55 5.62
CA ILE A 37 3.90 -18.77 6.12
C ILE A 37 4.33 -17.31 6.14
N THR A 38 3.55 -16.45 5.49
CA THR A 38 3.85 -15.01 5.34
C THR A 38 2.69 -14.21 5.88
N VAL A 39 2.96 -13.22 6.72
CA VAL A 39 1.96 -12.28 7.23
C VAL A 39 2.28 -10.89 6.69
N PHE A 40 1.28 -10.24 6.11
CA PHE A 40 1.34 -8.84 5.72
C PHE A 40 0.38 -8.06 6.60
N ASP A 41 0.87 -6.97 7.18
CA ASP A 41 0.08 -6.00 7.92
C ASP A 41 0.33 -4.61 7.36
N SER A 42 -0.73 -3.85 7.15
CA SER A 42 -0.68 -2.50 6.60
C SER A 42 -1.47 -1.55 7.47
N THR A 43 -0.85 -0.45 7.85
CA THR A 43 -1.52 0.65 8.57
C THR A 43 -2.33 1.56 7.63
N GLY A 44 -2.28 1.31 6.31
CA GLY A 44 -2.75 2.22 5.27
C GLY A 44 -1.80 3.41 5.07
N LEU A 45 -1.53 3.79 3.82
CA LEU A 45 -0.74 4.97 3.48
C LEU A 45 -1.53 5.88 2.55
N ALA A 46 -1.67 7.16 2.90
CA ALA A 46 -2.41 8.14 2.10
C ALA A 46 -1.93 8.24 0.63
N ILE A 47 -0.65 7.91 0.37
CA ILE A 47 -0.11 7.85 -0.99
C ILE A 47 -0.80 6.80 -1.86
N GLN A 48 -1.26 5.69 -1.28
CA GLN A 48 -1.99 4.64 -1.98
C GLN A 48 -3.36 5.14 -2.42
N ASP A 49 -4.04 5.91 -1.57
CA ASP A 49 -5.33 6.53 -1.90
C ASP A 49 -5.18 7.54 -3.04
N VAL A 50 -4.19 8.43 -2.95
CA VAL A 50 -3.93 9.45 -3.97
C VAL A 50 -3.53 8.82 -5.31
N ALA A 51 -2.65 7.82 -5.30
CA ALA A 51 -2.26 7.12 -6.52
C ALA A 51 -3.45 6.40 -7.17
N THR A 52 -4.30 5.75 -6.35
CA THR A 52 -5.51 5.08 -6.84
C THR A 52 -6.50 6.08 -7.43
N ALA A 53 -6.75 7.19 -6.73
CA ALA A 53 -7.62 8.26 -7.20
C ALA A 53 -7.13 8.87 -8.52
N HIS A 54 -5.81 9.07 -8.67
CA HIS A 54 -5.22 9.55 -9.91
C HIS A 54 -5.46 8.58 -11.06
N VAL A 55 -5.18 7.29 -10.88
CA VAL A 55 -5.40 6.27 -11.93
C VAL A 55 -6.87 6.23 -12.35
N ILE A 56 -7.81 6.24 -11.39
CA ILE A 56 -9.24 6.24 -11.68
C ILE A 56 -9.64 7.50 -12.45
N TYR A 57 -9.17 8.67 -12.01
CA TYR A 57 -9.46 9.94 -12.65
C TYR A 57 -8.96 10.00 -14.10
N GLU A 58 -7.74 9.53 -14.37
CA GLU A 58 -7.19 9.48 -15.73
C GLU A 58 -8.04 8.57 -16.63
N HIS A 59 -8.38 7.36 -16.17
CA HIS A 59 -9.21 6.44 -16.97
C HIS A 59 -10.61 7.00 -17.26
N ALA A 60 -11.23 7.64 -16.27
CA ALA A 60 -12.54 8.29 -16.45
C ALA A 60 -12.44 9.48 -17.42
N SER A 61 -11.36 10.25 -17.35
CA SER A 61 -11.10 11.37 -18.25
C SER A 61 -10.87 10.93 -19.70
N GLU A 62 -10.12 9.85 -19.91
CA GLU A 62 -9.91 9.26 -21.24
C GLU A 62 -11.19 8.68 -21.85
N ALA A 63 -12.13 8.24 -21.03
CA ALA A 63 -13.42 7.69 -21.44
C ALA A 63 -14.51 8.77 -21.62
N ASP A 64 -14.20 10.06 -21.44
CA ASP A 64 -15.17 11.16 -21.36
C ASP A 64 -16.28 10.91 -20.30
N ASP A 65 -15.98 10.14 -19.25
CA ASP A 65 -16.88 9.78 -18.14
C ASP A 65 -16.56 10.59 -16.87
N VAL A 66 -16.44 11.91 -17.04
CA VAL A 66 -16.11 12.87 -15.98
C VAL A 66 -17.01 14.09 -16.04
N ASP A 67 -17.66 14.39 -14.91
CA ASP A 67 -18.39 15.63 -14.73
C ASP A 67 -17.48 16.73 -14.17
N SER A 68 -17.41 17.86 -14.87
CA SER A 68 -16.71 19.05 -14.38
C SER A 68 -17.65 19.96 -13.60
N PHE A 69 -17.20 20.46 -12.46
CA PHE A 69 -17.94 21.45 -11.67
C PHE A 69 -17.03 22.65 -11.33
N PRO A 70 -17.57 23.87 -11.27
CA PRO A 70 -16.78 25.03 -10.88
C PRO A 70 -16.36 24.94 -9.41
N LEU A 71 -15.15 25.41 -9.12
CA LEU A 71 -14.74 25.64 -7.74
C LEU A 71 -15.51 26.84 -7.19
N VAL A 72 -16.28 26.63 -6.12
CA VAL A 72 -17.05 27.70 -5.47
C VAL A 72 -16.10 28.58 -4.65
N GLY A 73 -16.13 29.88 -4.88
CA GLY A 73 -15.30 30.87 -4.17
C GLY A 73 -14.19 31.51 -5.01
N ARG A 74 -14.18 31.28 -6.33
CA ARG A 74 -13.48 32.11 -7.31
C ARG A 74 -14.46 32.78 -8.26
#